data_AF-A0A448L6R1-F1
#
_entry.id   AF-A0A448L6R1-F1
#
_cell.length_a   1.000
_cell.length_b   1.000
_cell.length_c   1.000
_cell.angle_alpha   90.00
_cell.angle_beta   90.00
_cell.angle_gamma   90.00
#
_symmetry.space_group_name_H-M   'P 1'
#
loop_
_entity.id
_entity.type
_entity.pdbx_description
1 polymer ?
#
loop_
_entity_poly.entity_id
_entity_poly.type
_entity_poly.pdbx_seq_one_letter_code
_entity_poly.pdbx_strand_id
1 'polypeptide(L)'
;MTQIFKKSILSAILLIQTGLMMAQDVPEKLLGVYKGKATTTLIINEGETKKQEAEKVFDVEIIKTGNDTKLVLKDFKLGDDEFKEIPFHGLGCYYEEGKKRWNIFTESPLSGEKLETKAKKQVTLGGFIDDNYSFVYEDGRIELTFEIFSDKAKIYKQEFKGKNTTTNIKSLRAKKLTNSIVYDLSGRRVHQPKKGLYIINGKKIVK
;
A
#
# COMPACT_ATOMS: atom_id res chain seq x y z
N MET A 1 -16.98 -71.55 -12.55
CA MET A 1 -16.62 -70.56 -13.59
C MET A 1 -17.12 -69.21 -13.11
N THR A 2 -16.22 -68.36 -12.57
CA THR A 2 -15.71 -67.11 -13.20
C THR A 2 -16.83 -66.09 -13.44
N GLN A 3 -16.80 -64.84 -12.96
CA GLN A 3 -15.68 -63.91 -12.87
C GLN A 3 -16.02 -62.72 -11.95
N ILE A 4 -15.03 -62.25 -11.19
CA ILE A 4 -15.04 -61.03 -10.39
C ILE A 4 -14.90 -59.82 -11.31
N PHE A 5 -15.70 -58.77 -11.14
CA PHE A 5 -15.33 -57.42 -11.56
C PHE A 5 -15.61 -56.39 -10.46
N LYS A 6 -14.53 -55.99 -9.80
CA LYS A 6 -14.38 -54.75 -9.03
C LYS A 6 -14.65 -53.56 -9.96
N LYS A 7 -15.50 -52.61 -9.56
CA LYS A 7 -15.49 -51.25 -10.12
C LYS A 7 -15.58 -50.21 -9.01
N SER A 8 -14.38 -49.88 -8.53
CA SER A 8 -13.88 -48.53 -8.19
C SER A 8 -14.92 -47.41 -8.07
N ILE A 9 -15.09 -46.92 -6.84
CA ILE A 9 -15.66 -45.61 -6.52
C ILE A 9 -14.82 -44.53 -7.21
N LEU A 10 -15.41 -43.77 -8.12
CA LEU A 10 -14.76 -42.65 -8.79
C LEU A 10 -14.99 -41.38 -7.95
N SER A 11 -14.18 -41.20 -6.90
CA SER A 11 -14.10 -39.92 -6.18
C SER A 11 -13.24 -38.97 -7.01
N ALA A 12 -13.89 -38.10 -7.80
CA ALA A 12 -13.23 -36.96 -8.42
C ALA A 12 -12.87 -35.94 -7.31
N ILE A 13 -11.63 -36.01 -6.82
CA ILE A 13 -11.07 -34.97 -5.96
C ILE A 13 -10.91 -33.72 -6.83
N LEU A 14 -11.76 -32.72 -6.57
CA LEU A 14 -11.58 -31.37 -7.08
C LEU A 14 -10.31 -30.81 -6.44
N LEU A 15 -9.20 -30.81 -7.19
CA LEU A 15 -7.99 -30.11 -6.79
C LEU A 15 -8.33 -28.62 -6.72
N ILE A 16 -8.55 -28.12 -5.50
CA ILE A 16 -8.52 -26.68 -5.24
C ILE A 16 -7.10 -26.27 -5.58
N GLN A 17 -6.92 -25.63 -6.74
CA GLN A 17 -5.70 -24.90 -7.02
C GLN A 17 -5.61 -23.80 -5.97
N THR A 18 -4.87 -24.06 -4.88
CA THR A 18 -4.33 -22.99 -4.04
C THR A 18 -3.42 -22.20 -4.96
N GLY A 19 -3.94 -21.10 -5.52
CA GLY A 19 -3.11 -20.18 -6.29
C GLY A 19 -1.92 -19.83 -5.41
N LEU A 20 -0.72 -20.11 -5.90
CA LEU A 20 0.49 -19.50 -5.37
C LEU A 20 0.26 -17.99 -5.53
N MET A 21 -0.12 -17.33 -4.45
CA MET A 21 -0.29 -15.89 -4.43
C MET A 21 1.10 -15.28 -4.47
N MET A 22 1.62 -15.12 -5.68
CA MET A 22 2.88 -14.40 -5.90
C MET A 22 2.64 -12.95 -5.46
N ALA A 23 3.57 -12.39 -4.68
CA ALA A 23 3.59 -10.97 -4.36
C ALA A 23 3.49 -10.17 -5.67
N GLN A 24 2.48 -9.29 -5.76
CA GLN A 24 2.35 -8.38 -6.90
C GLN A 24 3.10 -7.09 -6.60
N ASP A 25 3.67 -6.49 -7.66
CA ASP A 25 4.08 -5.09 -7.61
C ASP A 25 2.94 -4.24 -7.02
N VAL A 26 3.23 -3.47 -5.98
CA VAL A 26 2.25 -2.58 -5.35
C VAL A 26 1.74 -1.58 -6.40
N PRO A 27 0.44 -1.58 -6.72
CA PRO A 27 -0.11 -0.68 -7.74
C PRO A 27 0.10 0.79 -7.38
N GLU A 28 0.42 1.64 -8.36
CA GLU A 28 0.64 3.08 -8.15
C GLU A 28 -0.52 3.77 -7.42
N LYS A 29 -1.75 3.29 -7.62
CA LYS A 29 -2.94 3.83 -6.94
C LYS A 29 -2.95 3.64 -5.42
N LEU A 30 -2.14 2.74 -4.88
CA LEU A 30 -1.97 2.53 -3.44
C LEU A 30 -0.89 3.44 -2.85
N LEU A 31 -0.11 4.12 -3.69
CA LEU A 31 0.91 5.05 -3.21
C LEU A 31 0.26 6.32 -2.65
N GLY A 32 0.97 6.96 -1.72
CA GLY A 32 0.59 8.24 -1.14
C GLY A 32 0.36 8.19 0.36
N VAL A 33 -0.16 9.30 0.89
CA VAL A 33 -0.29 9.54 2.32
C VAL A 33 -1.72 9.27 2.80
N TYR A 34 -1.82 8.31 3.71
CA TYR A 34 -3.02 7.92 4.42
C TYR A 34 -3.05 8.63 5.76
N LYS A 35 -3.96 9.60 5.88
CA LYS A 35 -4.18 10.31 7.14
C LYS A 35 -5.20 9.53 7.97
N GLY A 36 -4.91 9.34 9.25
CA GLY A 36 -5.75 8.48 10.07
C GLY A 36 -5.43 8.52 11.55
N LYS A 37 -5.99 7.55 12.24
CA LYS A 37 -5.85 7.38 13.69
C LYS A 37 -5.75 5.91 14.03
N ALA A 38 -5.05 5.59 15.11
CA ALA A 38 -4.90 4.23 15.61
C ALA A 38 -5.35 4.12 17.06
N THR A 39 -6.08 3.04 17.34
CA THR A 39 -6.21 2.52 18.70
C THR A 39 -4.92 1.78 19.05
N THR A 40 -4.36 2.10 20.22
CA THR A 40 -3.14 1.47 20.72
C THR A 40 -3.47 0.55 21.89
N THR A 41 -3.01 -0.69 21.81
CA THR A 41 -3.01 -1.63 22.93
C THR A 41 -1.58 -1.92 23.34
N LEU A 42 -1.23 -1.55 24.57
CA LEU A 42 0.03 -1.91 25.20
C LEU A 42 -0.11 -3.31 25.80
N ILE A 43 0.74 -4.23 25.34
CA ILE A 43 0.85 -5.62 25.78
C ILE A 43 2.15 -5.74 26.56
N ILE A 44 2.05 -6.13 27.83
CA ILE A 44 3.19 -6.23 28.75
C ILE A 44 3.35 -7.70 29.17
N ASN A 45 4.61 -8.14 29.29
CA ASN A 45 4.99 -9.49 29.74
C ASN A 45 4.20 -10.58 29.01
N GLU A 46 4.38 -10.68 27.70
CA GLU A 46 3.75 -11.73 26.88
C GLU A 46 2.21 -11.77 26.95
N GLY A 47 1.58 -10.66 27.34
CA GLY A 47 0.12 -10.51 27.36
C GLY A 47 -0.54 -10.75 28.70
N GLU A 48 0.22 -10.93 29.77
CA GLU A 48 -0.29 -10.91 31.15
C GLU A 48 -1.08 -9.63 31.45
N THR A 49 -0.60 -8.49 30.93
CA THR A 49 -1.29 -7.21 31.04
C THR A 49 -1.54 -6.62 29.67
N LYS A 50 -2.80 -6.24 29.42
CA LYS A 50 -3.21 -5.49 28.24
C LYS A 50 -3.85 -4.18 28.68
N LYS A 51 -3.31 -3.07 28.18
CA LYS A 51 -3.81 -1.73 28.50
C LYS A 51 -4.13 -0.98 27.22
N GLN A 52 -5.36 -0.49 27.11
CA GLN A 52 -5.74 0.45 26.06
C GLN A 52 -5.09 1.81 26.35
N GLU A 53 -4.36 2.35 25.39
CA GLU A 53 -3.88 3.73 25.43
C GLU A 53 -4.82 4.68 24.68
N ALA A 54 -4.59 5.97 24.84
CA ALA A 54 -5.29 7.00 24.06
C ALA A 54 -5.07 6.80 22.55
N GLU A 55 -6.07 7.17 21.77
CA GLU A 55 -5.99 7.15 20.31
C GLU A 55 -4.84 8.04 19.82
N LYS A 56 -4.06 7.54 18.86
CA LYS A 56 -2.92 8.26 18.27
C LYS A 56 -3.27 8.69 16.87
N VAL A 57 -2.95 9.94 16.52
CA VAL A 57 -3.06 10.47 15.16
C VAL A 57 -1.66 10.51 14.57
N PHE A 58 -1.49 9.86 13.43
CA PHE A 58 -0.26 9.88 12.65
C PHE A 58 -0.57 9.54 11.19
N ASP A 59 0.38 9.80 10.31
CA ASP A 59 0.23 9.51 8.88
C ASP A 59 0.96 8.21 8.54
N VAL A 60 0.36 7.42 7.65
CA VAL A 60 0.98 6.26 7.03
C VAL A 60 1.20 6.58 5.56
N GLU A 61 2.43 6.44 5.08
CA GLU A 61 2.77 6.68 3.67
C GLU A 61 3.19 5.37 3.01
N ILE A 62 2.57 5.04 1.86
CA ILE A 62 3.08 3.99 0.98
C ILE A 62 3.88 4.67 -0.13
N ILE A 63 5.17 4.37 -0.21
CA ILE A 63 6.11 5.01 -1.13
C ILE A 63 6.97 3.97 -1.85
N LYS A 64 7.20 4.18 -3.15
CA LYS A 64 8.13 3.40 -3.95
C LYS A 64 9.41 4.19 -4.19
N THR A 65 10.56 3.62 -3.81
CA THR A 65 11.89 4.18 -4.03
C THR A 65 12.73 3.17 -4.82
N GLY A 66 12.89 3.40 -6.12
CA GLY A 66 13.52 2.41 -7.01
C GLY A 66 12.69 1.12 -7.06
N ASN A 67 13.31 0.01 -6.68
CA ASN A 67 12.65 -1.30 -6.65
C ASN A 67 12.00 -1.64 -5.31
N ASP A 68 12.23 -0.85 -4.26
CA ASP A 68 11.67 -1.09 -2.92
C ASP A 68 10.39 -0.28 -2.72
N THR A 69 9.31 -0.96 -2.33
CA THR A 69 8.08 -0.30 -1.86
C THR A 69 8.01 -0.43 -0.35
N LYS A 70 7.81 0.69 0.33
CA LYS A 70 7.81 0.77 1.79
C LYS A 70 6.47 1.27 2.30
N LEU A 71 6.10 0.82 3.49
CA LEU A 71 5.11 1.47 4.33
C LEU A 71 5.85 2.25 5.41
N VAL A 72 5.62 3.56 5.50
CA VAL A 72 6.35 4.45 6.40
C VAL A 72 5.39 5.07 7.40
N LEU A 73 5.67 4.88 8.69
CA LEU A 73 4.98 5.61 9.75
C LEU A 73 5.62 6.99 9.88
N LYS A 74 4.83 8.06 9.78
CA LYS A 74 5.31 9.45 9.91
C LYS A 74 4.98 10.02 11.27
N ASP A 75 5.94 10.73 11.87
CA ASP A 75 5.77 11.41 13.16
C ASP A 75 5.23 10.48 14.27
N PHE A 76 5.62 9.22 14.24
CA PHE A 76 5.11 8.19 15.14
C PHE A 76 5.77 8.28 16.51
N LYS A 77 4.95 8.18 17.56
CA LYS A 77 5.41 8.19 18.97
C LYS A 77 5.27 6.81 19.61
N LEU A 78 6.41 6.28 20.03
CA LEU A 78 6.55 5.00 20.74
C LEU A 78 7.05 5.26 22.17
N GLY A 79 6.16 5.14 23.16
CA GLY A 79 6.49 5.57 24.52
C GLY A 79 6.86 7.05 24.54
N ASP A 80 8.06 7.37 25.03
CA ASP A 80 8.59 8.74 25.08
C ASP A 80 9.40 9.12 23.83
N ASP A 81 9.71 8.16 22.96
CA ASP A 81 10.50 8.37 21.76
C ASP A 81 9.60 8.75 20.56
N GLU A 82 9.95 9.83 19.87
CA GLU A 82 9.25 10.29 18.67
C GLU A 82 10.17 10.17 17.45
N PHE A 83 9.66 9.59 16.38
CA PHE A 83 10.39 9.30 15.16
C PHE A 83 9.87 10.15 14.02
N LYS A 84 10.76 10.67 13.17
CA LYS A 84 10.33 11.36 11.95
C LYS A 84 9.69 10.35 10.98
N GLU A 85 10.37 9.24 10.74
CA GLU A 85 9.94 8.18 9.83
C GLU A 85 10.37 6.82 10.38
N ILE A 86 9.48 5.83 10.30
CA ILE A 86 9.79 4.42 10.57
C ILE A 86 9.40 3.61 9.34
N PRO A 87 10.37 3.10 8.55
CA PRO A 87 10.09 2.36 7.33
C PRO A 87 9.91 0.86 7.60
N PHE A 88 8.81 0.30 7.09
CA PHE A 88 8.63 -1.12 6.86
C PHE A 88 8.93 -1.41 5.39
N HIS A 89 10.03 -2.12 5.15
CA HIS A 89 10.55 -2.42 3.82
C HIS A 89 9.88 -3.64 3.18
N GLY A 90 9.98 -3.77 1.86
CA GLY A 90 9.49 -4.94 1.14
C GLY A 90 7.97 -5.10 1.27
N LEU A 91 7.22 -4.00 1.12
CA LEU A 91 5.77 -4.02 1.10
C LEU A 91 5.29 -4.72 -0.18
N GLY A 92 4.64 -5.86 0.00
CA GLY A 92 3.93 -6.60 -1.04
C GLY A 92 2.41 -6.43 -0.89
N CYS A 93 1.69 -6.84 -1.94
CA CYS A 93 0.25 -6.95 -1.86
C CYS A 93 -0.30 -8.06 -2.76
N TYR A 94 -1.53 -8.45 -2.49
CA TYR A 94 -2.35 -9.22 -3.41
C TYR A 94 -3.78 -8.70 -3.41
N TYR A 95 -4.43 -8.75 -4.56
CA TYR A 95 -5.79 -8.26 -4.72
C TYR A 95 -6.82 -9.33 -4.37
N GLU A 96 -7.75 -9.01 -3.47
CA GLU A 96 -8.90 -9.82 -3.11
C GLU A 96 -10.14 -9.35 -3.89
N GLU A 97 -10.35 -9.89 -5.10
CA GLU A 97 -11.41 -9.43 -6.02
C GLU A 97 -12.80 -9.41 -5.39
N GLY A 98 -13.17 -10.47 -4.66
CA GLY A 98 -14.47 -10.58 -3.98
C GLY A 98 -14.70 -9.55 -2.87
N LYS A 99 -13.63 -8.93 -2.34
CA LYS A 99 -13.70 -7.94 -1.27
C LYS A 99 -13.27 -6.53 -1.70
N LYS A 100 -12.88 -6.36 -2.97
CA LYS A 100 -12.45 -5.10 -3.57
C LYS A 100 -11.40 -4.37 -2.72
N ARG A 101 -10.36 -5.10 -2.34
CA ARG A 101 -9.26 -4.60 -1.50
C ARG A 101 -7.96 -5.33 -1.80
N TRP A 102 -6.85 -4.70 -1.48
CA TRP A 102 -5.53 -5.32 -1.43
C TRP A 102 -5.26 -5.73 0.00
N ASN A 103 -4.87 -6.97 0.21
CA ASN A 103 -4.16 -7.34 1.41
C ASN A 103 -2.72 -6.88 1.29
N ILE A 104 -2.20 -6.25 2.33
CA ILE A 104 -0.82 -5.74 2.35
C ILE A 104 -0.02 -6.44 3.44
N PHE A 105 1.23 -6.73 3.12
CA PHE A 105 2.16 -7.44 3.99
C PHE A 105 3.58 -6.97 3.73
N THR A 106 4.48 -7.22 4.67
CA THR A 106 5.92 -6.98 4.50
C THR A 106 6.65 -8.30 4.41
N GLU A 107 7.54 -8.45 3.43
CA GLU A 107 8.35 -9.68 3.27
C GLU A 107 9.25 -9.98 4.47
N SER A 108 9.60 -8.95 5.24
CA SER A 108 10.39 -9.10 6.46
C SER A 108 9.89 -8.16 7.55
N PRO A 109 9.93 -8.59 8.82
CA PRO A 109 9.62 -7.71 9.94
C PRO A 109 10.70 -6.63 10.08
N LEU A 110 10.34 -5.52 10.72
CA LEU A 110 11.31 -4.59 11.27
C LEU A 110 12.09 -5.34 12.35
N SER A 111 13.39 -5.54 12.13
CA SER A 111 14.21 -6.40 13.00
C SER A 111 15.60 -5.81 13.21
N GLY A 112 15.80 -5.21 14.38
CA GLY A 112 17.13 -4.80 14.84
C GLY A 112 17.66 -3.51 14.21
N GLU A 113 16.87 -2.82 13.38
CA GLU A 113 17.25 -1.55 12.78
C GLU A 113 17.36 -0.46 13.86
N LYS A 114 18.47 0.30 13.81
CA LYS A 114 18.67 1.47 14.67
C LYS A 114 18.12 2.69 13.95
N LEU A 115 17.08 3.29 14.53
CA LEU A 115 16.46 4.51 14.04
C LEU A 115 16.77 5.67 14.97
N GLU A 116 17.01 6.83 14.36
CA GLU A 116 17.23 8.08 15.09
C GLU A 116 15.88 8.73 15.43
N THR A 117 15.69 9.06 16.70
CA THR A 117 14.52 9.82 17.17
C THR A 117 14.71 11.32 16.86
N LYS A 118 13.64 12.11 16.93
CA LYS A 118 13.72 13.59 16.82
C LYS A 118 14.65 14.22 17.87
N ALA A 119 14.85 13.54 19.00
CA ALA A 119 15.79 13.94 20.05
C ALA A 119 17.24 13.49 19.78
N LYS A 120 17.55 12.97 18.58
CA LYS A 120 18.87 12.47 18.16
C LYS A 120 19.37 11.26 18.97
N LYS A 121 18.45 10.49 19.56
CA LYS A 121 18.73 9.23 20.26
C LYS A 121 18.61 8.09 19.26
N GLN A 122 19.54 7.13 19.31
CA GLN A 122 19.46 5.90 18.52
C GLN A 122 18.66 4.84 19.28
N VAL A 123 17.61 4.30 18.66
CA VAL A 123 16.74 3.29 19.25
C VAL A 123 16.62 2.11 18.30
N THR A 124 16.86 0.91 18.80
CA THR A 124 16.61 -0.32 18.04
C THR A 124 15.14 -0.67 18.12
N LEU A 125 14.49 -0.84 16.96
CA LEU A 125 13.09 -1.23 16.88
C LEU A 125 12.93 -2.66 16.34
N GLY A 126 11.88 -3.31 16.85
CA GLY A 126 11.29 -4.51 16.29
C GLY A 126 9.82 -4.26 15.95
N GLY A 127 9.29 -4.96 14.96
CA GLY A 127 7.88 -4.85 14.62
C GLY A 127 7.50 -5.64 13.37
N PHE A 128 6.20 -5.85 13.17
CA PHE A 128 5.67 -6.53 12.00
C PHE A 128 4.24 -6.07 11.69
N ILE A 129 3.85 -6.19 10.43
CA ILE A 129 2.47 -5.98 9.99
C ILE A 129 1.72 -7.31 10.14
N ASP A 130 0.54 -7.27 10.76
CA ASP A 130 -0.39 -8.40 10.78
C ASP A 130 -1.23 -8.34 9.51
N ASP A 131 -0.85 -9.17 8.54
CA ASP A 131 -1.47 -9.22 7.22
C ASP A 131 -2.95 -9.63 7.29
N ASN A 132 -3.35 -10.47 8.24
CA ASN A 132 -4.75 -10.87 8.42
C ASN A 132 -5.70 -9.69 8.69
N TYR A 133 -5.17 -8.55 9.12
CA TYR A 133 -5.93 -7.36 9.47
C TYR A 133 -5.40 -6.09 8.78
N SER A 134 -4.69 -6.24 7.66
CA SER A 134 -4.08 -5.13 6.93
C SER A 134 -4.52 -5.08 5.47
N PHE A 135 -5.27 -4.04 5.13
CA PHE A 135 -5.95 -3.89 3.85
C PHE A 135 -5.96 -2.45 3.33
N VAL A 136 -5.81 -2.28 2.01
CA VAL A 136 -6.12 -1.04 1.30
C VAL A 136 -7.34 -1.27 0.42
N TYR A 137 -8.33 -0.38 0.47
CA TYR A 137 -9.58 -0.49 -0.28
C TYR A 137 -9.53 0.35 -1.56
N GLU A 138 -10.32 0.00 -2.58
CA GLU A 138 -10.35 0.77 -3.85
C GLU A 138 -10.78 2.23 -3.69
N ASP A 139 -11.54 2.52 -2.64
CA ASP A 139 -12.01 3.85 -2.28
C ASP A 139 -10.95 4.71 -1.56
N GLY A 140 -9.74 4.18 -1.41
CA GLY A 140 -8.60 4.83 -0.77
C GLY A 140 -8.56 4.70 0.75
N ARG A 141 -9.46 3.94 1.39
CA ARG A 141 -9.32 3.62 2.82
C ARG A 141 -8.16 2.65 3.06
N ILE A 142 -7.55 2.73 4.23
CA ILE A 142 -6.61 1.75 4.74
C ILE A 142 -7.03 1.31 6.14
N GLU A 143 -6.94 0.02 6.38
CA GLU A 143 -6.95 -0.60 7.71
C GLU A 143 -5.59 -1.28 7.85
N LEU A 144 -4.82 -0.95 8.88
CA LEU A 144 -3.47 -1.45 9.06
C LEU A 144 -3.30 -1.87 10.51
N THR A 145 -3.01 -3.14 10.72
CA THR A 145 -2.69 -3.67 12.05
C THR A 145 -1.21 -4.03 12.10
N PHE A 146 -0.50 -3.53 13.10
CA PHE A 146 0.91 -3.81 13.27
C PHE A 146 1.30 -3.81 14.74
N GLU A 147 2.39 -4.50 15.05
CA GLU A 147 3.05 -4.46 16.35
C GLU A 147 4.41 -3.79 16.20
N ILE A 148 4.77 -2.98 17.19
CA ILE A 148 6.05 -2.30 17.23
C ILE A 148 6.55 -2.17 18.67
N PHE A 149 7.85 -2.33 18.87
CA PHE A 149 8.47 -2.28 20.18
C PHE A 149 9.95 -1.91 20.10
N SER A 150 10.46 -1.28 21.16
CA SER A 150 11.91 -1.16 21.42
C SER A 150 12.37 -2.15 22.50
N ASP A 151 11.43 -2.73 23.24
CA ASP A 151 11.62 -3.69 24.32
C ASP A 151 10.57 -4.81 24.16
N LYS A 152 11.01 -6.06 24.06
CA LYS A 152 10.11 -7.21 23.87
C LYS A 152 9.12 -7.41 25.02
N ALA A 153 9.41 -6.86 26.21
CA ALA A 153 8.48 -6.89 27.34
C ALA A 153 7.31 -5.91 27.17
N LYS A 154 7.38 -4.95 26.23
CA LYS A 154 6.39 -3.89 25.99
C LYS A 154 6.08 -3.75 24.50
N ILE A 155 5.06 -4.46 24.06
CA ILE A 155 4.64 -4.45 22.66
C ILE A 155 3.47 -3.50 22.49
N TYR A 156 3.57 -2.61 21.50
CA TYR A 156 2.49 -1.71 21.14
C TYR A 156 1.80 -2.24 19.89
N LYS A 157 0.63 -2.86 20.08
CA LYS A 157 -0.26 -3.22 18.98
C LYS A 157 -1.05 -1.98 18.56
N GLN A 158 -1.03 -1.69 17.26
CA GLN A 158 -1.67 -0.55 16.63
C GLN A 158 -2.71 -1.05 15.64
N GLU A 159 -3.93 -0.52 15.74
CA GLU A 159 -5.00 -0.77 14.77
C GLU A 159 -5.34 0.58 14.11
N PHE A 160 -4.62 0.88 13.03
CA PHE A 160 -4.73 2.12 12.31
C PHE A 160 -5.85 2.08 11.28
N LYS A 161 -6.64 3.15 11.22
CA LYS A 161 -7.63 3.39 10.17
C LYS A 161 -7.40 4.77 9.58
N GLY A 162 -7.23 4.82 8.26
CA GLY A 162 -6.95 6.05 7.54
C GLY A 162 -7.58 6.09 6.16
N LYS A 163 -7.38 7.22 5.49
CA LYS A 163 -7.79 7.39 4.09
C LYS A 163 -6.71 8.15 3.32
N ASN A 164 -6.43 7.66 2.12
CA ASN A 164 -5.52 8.32 1.20
C ASN A 164 -6.12 9.68 0.80
N THR A 165 -5.35 10.73 1.01
CA THR A 165 -5.75 12.11 0.66
C THR A 165 -5.20 12.54 -0.70
N THR A 166 -4.44 11.67 -1.37
CA THR A 166 -3.84 11.94 -2.66
C THR A 166 -4.92 11.98 -3.75
N THR A 167 -5.23 13.18 -4.23
CA THR A 167 -5.96 13.38 -5.49
C THR A 167 -5.05 12.97 -6.64
N ASN A 168 -4.97 11.67 -6.92
CA ASN A 168 -4.21 11.17 -8.07
C ASN A 168 -4.63 11.95 -9.33
N ILE A 169 -3.69 12.66 -9.96
CA ILE A 169 -3.87 13.20 -11.31
C ILE A 169 -4.09 11.98 -12.21
N LYS A 170 -5.35 11.70 -12.54
CA LYS A 170 -5.78 10.44 -13.17
C LYS A 170 -5.08 10.12 -14.50
N SER A 171 -4.47 11.12 -15.16
CA SER A 171 -3.41 10.93 -16.15
C SER A 171 -2.88 12.30 -16.61
N LEU A 172 -1.60 12.39 -16.99
CA LEU A 172 -1.05 13.49 -17.80
C LEU A 172 -1.15 13.20 -19.32
N ARG A 173 -1.92 12.19 -19.74
CA ARG A 173 -2.12 11.96 -21.17
C ARG A 173 -3.01 13.06 -21.71
N ALA A 174 -2.39 13.99 -22.46
CA ALA A 174 -3.12 14.85 -23.38
C ALA A 174 -4.08 13.97 -24.19
N LYS A 175 -5.38 14.15 -23.97
CA LYS A 175 -6.43 13.45 -24.73
C LYS A 175 -6.10 13.68 -26.20
N LYS A 176 -5.74 12.63 -26.94
CA LYS A 176 -5.48 12.74 -28.38
C LYS A 176 -6.79 13.25 -28.98
N LEU A 177 -6.80 14.55 -29.29
CA LEU A 177 -7.95 15.24 -29.84
C LEU A 177 -8.10 14.77 -31.29
N THR A 178 -8.74 13.62 -31.48
CA THR A 178 -8.87 12.96 -32.78
C THR A 178 -9.71 13.78 -33.78
N ASN A 179 -10.52 14.73 -33.29
CA ASN A 179 -11.43 15.54 -34.11
C ASN A 179 -11.22 17.06 -33.99
N SER A 180 -10.08 17.52 -33.48
CA SER A 180 -9.82 18.97 -33.43
C SER A 180 -9.46 19.55 -34.78
N ILE A 181 -10.11 20.65 -35.14
CA ILE A 181 -9.68 21.50 -36.25
C ILE A 181 -8.34 22.14 -35.84
N VAL A 182 -7.32 21.95 -36.68
CA VAL A 182 -5.97 22.46 -36.47
C VAL A 182 -5.75 23.66 -37.37
N TYR A 183 -5.11 24.70 -36.84
CA TYR A 183 -4.71 25.89 -37.61
C TYR A 183 -3.20 26.09 -37.58
N ASP A 184 -2.64 26.65 -38.64
CA ASP A 184 -1.28 27.21 -38.63
C ASP A 184 -1.23 28.53 -37.82
N LEU A 185 -0.04 29.10 -37.67
CA LEU A 185 0.13 30.37 -36.94
C LEU A 185 -0.44 31.59 -37.68
N SER A 186 -0.81 31.43 -38.95
CA SER A 186 -1.51 32.43 -39.76
C SER A 186 -3.03 32.27 -39.69
N GLY A 187 -3.55 31.30 -38.93
CA GLY A 187 -4.99 31.04 -38.79
C GLY A 187 -5.61 30.22 -39.93
N ARG A 188 -4.81 29.59 -40.80
CA ARG A 188 -5.32 28.71 -41.88
C ARG A 188 -5.52 27.29 -41.37
N ARG A 189 -6.61 26.66 -41.79
CA ARG A 189 -6.93 25.27 -41.41
C ARG A 189 -5.94 24.29 -42.03
N VAL A 190 -5.42 23.36 -41.23
CA VAL A 190 -4.46 22.33 -41.63
C VAL A 190 -5.11 20.95 -41.50
N HIS A 191 -5.23 20.23 -42.61
CA HIS A 191 -5.85 18.90 -42.63
C HIS A 191 -4.90 17.76 -42.22
N GLN A 192 -3.61 17.89 -42.51
CA GLN A 192 -2.58 16.89 -42.17
C GLN A 192 -1.37 17.58 -41.51
N PRO A 193 -1.49 18.01 -40.24
CA PRO A 193 -0.39 18.67 -39.55
C PRO A 193 0.77 17.69 -39.33
N LYS A 194 1.94 18.04 -39.87
CA LYS A 194 3.23 17.38 -39.64
C LYS A 194 3.87 17.92 -38.35
N LYS A 195 5.14 17.60 -38.07
CA LYS A 195 5.86 18.20 -36.93
C LYS A 195 5.90 19.72 -37.04
N GLY A 196 5.53 20.44 -35.98
CA GLY A 196 5.50 21.90 -35.99
C GLY A 196 4.58 22.51 -34.92
N LEU A 197 4.53 23.85 -34.89
CA LEU A 197 3.67 24.61 -33.98
C LEU A 197 2.32 24.91 -34.64
N TYR A 198 1.23 24.60 -33.94
CA TYR A 198 -0.14 24.76 -34.44
C TYR A 198 -1.04 25.39 -33.37
N ILE A 199 -2.23 25.81 -33.78
CA ILE A 199 -3.29 26.27 -32.89
C ILE A 199 -4.43 25.25 -32.91
N ILE A 200 -4.80 24.77 -31.72
CA ILE A 200 -5.99 23.95 -31.49
C ILE A 200 -6.81 24.58 -30.37
N ASN A 201 -8.09 24.86 -30.62
CA ASN A 201 -8.99 25.50 -29.65
C ASN A 201 -8.39 26.76 -29.00
N GLY A 202 -7.75 27.61 -29.81
CA GLY A 202 -7.13 28.86 -29.35
C GLY A 202 -5.80 28.69 -28.60
N LYS A 203 -5.31 27.46 -28.40
CA LYS A 203 -4.04 27.19 -27.71
C LYS A 203 -2.96 26.78 -28.71
N LYS A 204 -1.77 27.35 -28.55
CA LYS A 204 -0.57 26.92 -29.27
C LYS A 204 -0.15 25.54 -28.75
N ILE A 205 0.08 24.61 -29.66
CA ILE A 205 0.52 23.25 -29.37
C ILE A 205 1.66 22.88 -30.31
N VAL A 206 2.61 22.08 -29.82
CA VAL A 206 3.64 21.45 -30.65
C VAL A 206 3.13 20.06 -31.00
N LYS A 207 3.08 19.74 -32.29
CA LYS A 207 2.74 18.41 -32.81
C LYS A 207 3.97 17.74 -33.40
#